data_AF-A0A163Q3W0-F1
#
_entry.id   AF-A0A163Q3W0-F1
#
_cell.length_a   1.000
_cell.length_b   1.000
_cell.length_c   1.000
_cell.angle_alpha   90.00
_cell.angle_beta   90.00
_cell.angle_gamma   90.00
#
_symmetry.space_group_name_H-M   'P 1'
#
loop_
_entity.id
_entity.type
_entity.pdbx_description
1 polymer ?
#
loop_
_entity_poly.entity_id
_entity_poly.type
_entity_poly.pdbx_seq_one_letter_code
_entity_poly.pdbx_strand_id
1 'polypeptide(L)'
;MLIIYLFILNTAAYYVMKKDKAYAKEGKWRTPEARLWLIAFLGGAPGMWLAMKKFRHKTKHPSFRYGLPVLSIAVTVLAGWFI
;
A
#
# COMPACT_ATOMS: atom_id res chain seq x y z
N MET A 1 3.35 14.19 15.58
CA MET A 1 3.47 12.74 15.86
C MET A 1 2.76 11.89 14.80
N LEU A 2 1.48 12.15 14.50
CA LEU A 2 0.70 11.40 13.49
C LEU A 2 1.29 11.46 12.06
N ILE A 3 1.76 12.64 11.62
CA ILE A 3 2.36 12.81 10.28
C ILE A 3 3.60 11.94 10.10
N ILE A 4 4.47 11.87 11.11
CA ILE A 4 5.69 11.05 11.09
C ILE A 4 5.31 9.56 11.05
N TYR A 5 4.31 9.15 11.83
CA TYR A 5 3.79 7.78 11.81
C TYR A 5 3.25 7.39 10.42
N LEU A 6 2.43 8.25 9.82
CA LEU A 6 1.91 8.05 8.46
C LEU A 6 3.04 8.00 7.43
N PHE A 7 4.05 8.87 7.55
CA PHE A 7 5.19 8.89 6.64
C PHE A 7 5.99 7.59 6.70
N ILE A 8 6.28 7.08 7.91
CA ILE A 8 6.98 5.80 8.11
C ILE A 8 6.15 4.65 7.53
N LEU A 9 4.84 4.59 7.83
CA LEU A 9 3.95 3.56 7.30
C LEU A 9 3.86 3.58 5.77
N ASN A 10 3.74 4.75 5.15
CA ASN A 10 3.70 4.88 3.70
C ASN A 10 5.00 4.41 3.05
N THR A 11 6.14 4.74 3.67
CA THR A 11 7.46 4.29 3.21
C THR A 11 7.59 2.77 3.36
N ALA A 12 7.20 2.21 4.50
CA ALA A 12 7.21 0.76 4.73
C ALA A 12 6.30 0.02 3.73
N ALA A 13 5.08 0.52 3.52
CA ALA A 13 4.13 -0.01 2.56
C ALA A 13 4.68 -0.02 1.12
N TYR A 14 5.39 1.05 0.74
CA TYR A 14 6.06 1.15 -0.55
C TYR A 14 7.14 0.08 -0.71
N TYR A 15 7.98 -0.12 0.32
CA TYR A 15 9.03 -1.14 0.30
C TYR A 15 8.47 -2.56 0.25
N VAL A 16 7.39 -2.85 0.98
CA VAL A 16 6.74 -4.15 0.92
C VAL A 16 6.25 -4.45 -0.50
N MET A 17 5.58 -3.48 -1.15
CA MET A 17 5.13 -3.63 -2.54
C MET A 17 6.30 -3.80 -3.53
N LYS A 18 7.42 -3.10 -3.29
CA LYS A 18 8.66 -3.26 -4.08
C LYS A 18 9.26 -4.66 -3.92
N LYS A 19 9.34 -5.16 -2.68
CA LYS A 19 9.83 -6.52 -2.39
C LYS A 19 8.91 -7.57 -3.00
N ASP A 20 7.60 -7.37 -2.97
CA ASP A 20 6.63 -8.26 -3.61
C ASP A 20 6.93 -8.44 -5.11
N LYS A 21 7.23 -7.34 -5.82
CA LYS A 21 7.67 -7.40 -7.22
C LYS A 21 9.00 -8.15 -7.39
N ALA A 22 9.96 -7.97 -6.48
CA ALA A 22 11.23 -8.70 -6.53
C ALA A 22 11.02 -10.21 -6.34
N TYR A 23 10.18 -10.61 -5.37
CA TYR A 23 9.82 -12.01 -5.16
C TYR A 23 9.10 -12.61 -6.36
N ALA A 24 8.22 -11.85 -7.03
CA ALA A 24 7.57 -12.28 -8.26
C ALA A 24 8.56 -12.49 -9.43
N LYS A 25 9.69 -11.76 -9.45
CA LYS A 25 10.74 -11.89 -10.47
C LYS A 25 11.72 -13.03 -10.16
N GLU A 26 12.01 -13.26 -8.88
CA GLU A 26 12.90 -14.32 -8.40
C GLU A 26 12.20 -15.69 -8.26
N GLY A 27 10.91 -15.79 -8.55
CA GLY A 27 10.15 -17.04 -8.40
C GLY A 27 9.95 -17.48 -6.93
N LYS A 28 10.17 -16.56 -5.98
CA LYS A 28 9.99 -16.81 -4.54
C LYS A 28 8.51 -16.69 -4.15
N TRP A 29 8.19 -17.18 -2.95
CA TRP A 29 6.85 -17.06 -2.38
C TRP A 29 6.35 -15.62 -2.41
N ARG A 30 5.19 -15.41 -3.05
CA ARG A 30 4.54 -14.09 -3.14
C ARG A 30 3.98 -13.67 -1.80
N THR A 31 3.94 -12.36 -1.54
CA THR A 31 3.36 -11.83 -0.31
C THR A 31 1.85 -12.09 -0.34
N PRO A 32 1.25 -12.68 0.72
CA PRO A 32 -0.18 -12.89 0.76
C PRO A 32 -0.90 -11.54 0.71
N GLU A 33 -1.98 -11.49 -0.07
CA GLU A 33 -2.74 -10.27 -0.32
C GLU A 33 -3.28 -9.67 0.99
N ALA A 34 -3.63 -10.52 1.96
CA ALA A 34 -4.04 -10.12 3.30
C ALA A 34 -3.02 -9.21 4.02
N ARG A 35 -1.71 -9.45 3.85
CA ARG A 35 -0.68 -8.59 4.46
C ARG A 35 -0.63 -7.21 3.81
N LEU A 36 -0.78 -7.15 2.49
CA LEU A 36 -0.83 -5.89 1.75
C LEU A 36 -2.05 -5.07 2.20
N TRP A 37 -3.21 -5.72 2.33
CA TRP A 37 -4.41 -5.09 2.85
C TRP A 37 -4.27 -4.63 4.30
N LEU A 38 -3.69 -5.44 5.20
CA LEU A 38 -3.42 -5.04 6.58
C LEU A 38 -2.59 -3.74 6.66
N ILE A 39 -1.51 -3.65 5.89
CA ILE A 39 -0.67 -2.45 5.84
C ILE A 39 -1.44 -1.26 5.24
N ALA A 40 -2.26 -1.49 4.22
CA ALA A 40 -3.12 -0.47 3.65
C ALA A 40 -4.12 0.08 4.68
N PHE A 41 -4.77 -0.81 5.43
CA PHE A 41 -5.71 -0.47 6.51
C PHE A 41 -5.05 0.27 7.69
N LEU A 42 -3.80 -0.06 8.02
CA LEU A 42 -3.04 0.64 9.06
C LEU A 42 -2.70 2.11 8.70
N GLY A 43 -2.91 2.53 7.45
CA GLY A 43 -2.62 3.89 6.98
C GLY A 43 -1.54 3.97 5.90
N GLY A 44 -1.03 2.82 5.43
CA GLY A 44 -0.06 2.72 4.34
C GLY A 44 -0.68 2.69 2.94
N ALA A 45 -2.01 2.81 2.81
CA ALA A 45 -2.72 2.75 1.53
C ALA A 45 -2.18 3.72 0.47
N PRO A 46 -1.88 5.01 0.78
CA PRO A 46 -1.38 5.95 -0.22
C PRO A 46 -0.03 5.51 -0.82
N GLY A 47 0.91 5.11 0.03
CA GLY A 47 2.27 4.70 -0.34
C GLY A 47 2.26 3.36 -1.07
N MET A 48 1.37 2.44 -0.68
CA MET A 48 1.16 1.19 -1.39
C MET A 48 0.54 1.41 -2.77
N TRP A 49 -0.44 2.31 -2.90
CA TRP A 49 -1.03 2.68 -4.19
C TRP A 49 -0.01 3.33 -5.12
N LEU A 50 0.83 4.21 -4.58
CA LEU A 50 1.91 4.87 -5.31
C LEU A 50 2.96 3.86 -5.80
N ALA A 51 3.35 2.92 -4.94
CA ALA A 51 4.24 1.82 -5.29
C ALA A 51 3.61 0.92 -6.37
N MET A 52 2.34 0.56 -6.21
CA MET A 52 1.58 -0.24 -7.17
C MET A 52 1.59 0.40 -8.57
N LYS A 53 1.31 1.71 -8.64
CA LYS A 53 1.31 2.47 -9.90
C LYS A 53 2.72 2.58 -10.50
N LYS A 54 3.74 2.87 -9.67
CA LYS A 54 5.15 2.98 -10.08
C LYS A 54 5.69 1.65 -10.64
N PHE A 55 5.43 0.55 -9.93
CA PHE A 55 5.93 -0.76 -10.29
C PHE A 55 5.04 -1.50 -11.30
N ARG A 56 3.84 -0.96 -11.60
CA ARG A 56 2.78 -1.57 -12.42
C ARG A 56 2.52 -3.04 -12.01
N HIS A 57 2.63 -3.31 -10.72
CA HIS A 57 2.53 -4.65 -10.14
C HIS A 57 1.14 -4.84 -9.54
N LYS A 58 0.46 -5.96 -9.82
CA LYS A 58 -0.94 -6.23 -9.39
C LYS A 58 -1.99 -5.18 -9.78
N THR A 59 -1.75 -4.35 -10.80
CA THR A 59 -2.74 -3.39 -11.33
C THR A 59 -3.93 -4.05 -12.06
N LYS A 60 -3.80 -5.33 -12.44
CA LYS A 60 -4.88 -6.11 -13.07
C LYS A 60 -5.83 -6.76 -12.06
N HIS A 61 -5.50 -6.79 -10.76
CA HIS A 61 -6.41 -7.32 -9.75
C HIS A 61 -7.46 -6.26 -9.39
N PRO A 62 -8.75 -6.49 -9.68
CA PRO A 62 -9.80 -5.49 -9.47
C PRO A 62 -9.90 -5.06 -8.00
N SER A 63 -9.73 -5.99 -7.06
CA SER A 63 -9.74 -5.68 -5.62
C SER A 63 -8.70 -4.63 -5.24
N PHE A 64 -7.49 -4.74 -5.78
CA PHE A 64 -6.42 -3.77 -5.53
C PHE A 64 -6.60 -2.48 -6.33
N ARG A 65 -7.09 -2.57 -7.56
CA ARG A 65 -7.28 -1.42 -8.44
C ARG A 65 -8.30 -0.43 -7.90
N TYR A 66 -9.39 -0.91 -7.32
CA TYR A 66 -10.44 -0.06 -6.73
C TYR A 66 -10.28 0.08 -5.21
N GLY A 67 -9.85 -0.96 -4.53
CA GLY A 67 -9.72 -0.97 -3.07
C GLY A 67 -8.65 -0.03 -2.52
N LEU A 68 -7.45 -0.03 -3.10
CA LEU A 68 -6.36 0.85 -2.65
C LEU A 68 -6.68 2.35 -2.79
N PRO A 69 -7.19 2.85 -3.92
CA PRO A 69 -7.54 4.27 -4.01
C PRO A 69 -8.68 4.65 -3.06
N VAL A 70 -9.69 3.80 -2.88
CA VAL A 70 -10.77 4.03 -1.90
C VAL A 70 -10.21 4.11 -0.48
N LEU A 71 -9.36 3.15 -0.08
CA LEU A 71 -8.68 3.17 1.21
C LEU A 71 -7.76 4.38 1.37
N SER A 72 -7.03 4.75 0.32
CA SER A 72 -6.15 5.91 0.35
C SER A 72 -6.93 7.18 0.62
N ILE A 73 -8.09 7.36 -0.03
CA ILE A 73 -8.96 8.52 0.19
C ILE A 73 -9.50 8.48 1.62
N ALA A 74 -10.02 7.34 2.08
CA ALA A 74 -10.55 7.20 3.44
C ALA A 74 -9.49 7.53 4.51
N VAL A 75 -8.27 7.00 4.38
CA VAL A 75 -7.16 7.28 5.28
C VAL A 75 -6.76 8.76 5.24
N THR A 76 -6.67 9.37 4.06
CA THR A 76 -6.30 10.79 3.95
C THR A 76 -7.36 11.72 4.54
N VAL A 77 -8.65 11.43 4.33
CA VAL A 77 -9.76 12.20 4.91
C VAL A 77 -9.77 12.06 6.43
N LEU A 78 -9.64 10.84 6.96
CA LEU A 78 -9.57 10.60 8.40
C LEU A 78 -8.35 11.27 9.03
N ALA A 79 -7.18 11.20 8.39
CA ALA A 79 -5.98 11.86 8.86
C ALA A 79 -6.13 13.38 8.87
N GLY A 80 -6.77 13.96 7.84
CA GLY A 80 -7.06 15.40 7.77
C GLY A 80 -8.08 15.87 8.80
N TRP A 81 -9.02 15.01 9.22
CA TRP A 81 -9.95 15.32 10.30
C TRP A 81 -9.30 15.39 11.69
N PHE A 82 -8.17 14.70 11.86
CA PHE A 82 -7.43 14.61 13.13
C PHE A 82 -6.32 15.65 13.28
N ILE A 83 -6.05 16.45 12.25
CA ILE A 83 -5.04 17.52 12.20
C ILE A 83 -5.74 18.86 12.40
#